data_AF-A0A1J3IAU3-F1
#
_entry.id   AF-A0A1J3IAU3-F1
#
_cell.length_a   1.000
_cell.length_b   1.000
_cell.length_c   1.000
_cell.angle_alpha   90.00
_cell.angle_beta   90.00
_cell.angle_gamma   90.00
#
_symmetry.space_group_name_H-M   'P 1'
#
loop_
_entity.id
_entity.type
_entity.pdbx_description
1 polymer ?
#
loop_
_entity_poly.entity_id
_entity_poly.type
_entity_poly.pdbx_seq_one_letter_code
_entity_poly.pdbx_strand_id
1 'polypeptide(L)'
;VIYNTVIDGLCKYRHPDDALDFFNEMKNKGIRPNVVTYSSLISCLCNYGRWEDAAGLLSDMIEKKINPDVVTFNALIDGFVKEGK
;
A
#
# COMPACT_ATOMS: atom_id res chain seq x y z
N VAL A 1 14.66 3.49 3.14
CA VAL A 1 14.77 4.00 1.75
C VAL A 1 14.72 2.87 0.74
N ILE A 2 15.61 1.87 0.79
CA ILE A 2 15.65 0.74 -0.18
C ILE A 2 14.29 0.03 -0.34
N TYR A 3 13.64 -0.35 0.76
CA TYR A 3 12.34 -1.03 0.69
C TYR A 3 11.25 -0.22 -0.01
N ASN A 4 11.19 1.08 0.27
CA ASN A 4 10.20 1.98 -0.35
C ASN A 4 10.47 2.14 -1.85
N THR A 5 11.73 2.19 -2.27
CA THR A 5 12.11 2.25 -3.70
C THR A 5 11.74 0.98 -4.44
N VAL A 6 11.96 -0.19 -3.83
CA VAL A 6 11.59 -1.48 -4.44
C VAL A 6 10.07 -1.62 -4.54
N ILE A 7 9.33 -1.26 -3.48
CA ILE A 7 7.86 -1.27 -3.49
C ILE A 7 7.33 -0.31 -4.55
N ASP A 8 7.80 0.94 -4.60
CA ASP A 8 7.40 1.90 -5.64
C ASP A 8 7.68 1.38 -7.05
N GLY A 9 8.82 0.70 -7.26
CA GLY A 9 9.15 0.01 -8.51
C GLY A 9 8.15 -1.11 -8.84
N LEU A 10 7.92 -2.05 -7.93
CA LEU A 10 7.00 -3.18 -8.14
C LEU A 10 5.57 -2.70 -8.43
N CYS A 11 5.13 -1.63 -7.76
CA CYS A 11 3.85 -0.99 -8.00
C CYS A 11 3.75 -0.41 -9.42
N LYS A 12 4.83 0.19 -9.93
CA LYS A 12 4.92 0.74 -11.30
C LYS A 12 4.98 -0.34 -12.38
N TYR A 13 5.53 -1.52 -12.08
CA TYR A 13 5.66 -2.62 -13.04
C TYR A 13 4.52 -3.65 -12.98
N ARG A 14 3.39 -3.33 -12.33
CA ARG A 14 2.17 -4.17 -12.29
C ARG A 14 2.31 -5.51 -11.57
N HIS A 15 3.12 -5.55 -10.53
CA HIS A 15 3.26 -6.73 -9.68
C HIS A 15 2.77 -6.46 -8.24
N PRO A 16 1.44 -6.31 -8.03
CA PRO A 16 0.88 -6.03 -6.70
C PRO A 16 1.12 -7.19 -5.72
N ASP A 17 1.12 -8.44 -6.21
CA ASP A 17 1.43 -9.62 -5.41
C ASP A 17 2.88 -9.61 -4.93
N ASP A 18 3.84 -9.38 -5.84
CA ASP A 18 5.26 -9.29 -5.46
C ASP A 18 5.51 -8.13 -4.48
N ALA A 19 4.77 -7.01 -4.62
CA ALA A 19 4.85 -5.89 -3.70
C ALA A 19 4.33 -6.26 -2.29
N LEU A 20 3.25 -7.05 -2.20
CA LEU A 20 2.72 -7.57 -0.94
C LEU A 20 3.64 -8.61 -0.31
N ASP A 21 4.22 -9.50 -1.12
CA ASP A 21 5.18 -10.50 -0.64
C ASP A 21 6.43 -9.84 -0.07
N PHE A 22 6.95 -8.82 -0.75
CA PHE A 22 8.09 -8.05 -0.27
C PHE A 22 7.77 -7.24 0.99
N PHE A 23 6.53 -6.74 1.12
CA PHE A 23 6.04 -6.12 2.35
C PHE A 23 5.98 -7.11 3.52
N ASN A 24 5.52 -8.34 3.27
CA ASN A 24 5.50 -9.40 4.26
C ASN A 24 6.93 -9.83 4.65
N GLU A 25 7.85 -9.92 3.69
CA GLU A 25 9.26 -10.20 3.94
C GLU A 25 9.89 -9.12 4.85
N MET A 26 9.62 -7.84 4.57
CA MET A 26 10.07 -6.72 5.40
C MET A 26 9.60 -6.89 6.86
N LYS A 27 8.32 -7.22 7.07
CA LYS A 27 7.76 -7.50 8.40
C LYS A 27 8.40 -8.71 9.07
N ASN A 28 8.59 -9.80 8.34
CA ASN A 28 9.21 -11.04 8.84
C ASN A 28 10.67 -10.83 9.25
N LYS A 29 11.37 -9.90 8.61
CA LYS A 29 12.72 -9.45 8.98
C LYS A 29 12.73 -8.49 10.18
N GLY A 30 11.58 -8.23 10.81
CA GLY A 30 11.45 -7.30 11.94
C GLY A 30 11.57 -5.82 11.55
N ILE A 31 11.54 -5.50 10.25
CA ILE A 31 11.68 -4.14 9.77
C ILE A 31 10.29 -3.52 9.77
N ARG A 32 10.13 -2.44 10.53
CA ARG A 32 8.83 -1.76 10.69
C ARG A 32 8.50 -0.94 9.44
N PRO A 33 7.38 -1.22 8.74
CA PRO A 33 6.92 -0.39 7.65
C PRO A 33 6.53 1.01 8.17
N ASN A 34 6.67 2.02 7.32
CA ASN A 34 6.32 3.40 7.66
C ASN A 34 5.18 3.92 6.79
N VAL A 35 4.76 5.17 7.02
CA VAL A 35 3.67 5.82 6.28
C VAL A 35 3.83 5.69 4.77
N VAL A 36 5.04 5.92 4.26
CA VAL A 36 5.35 5.84 2.83
C VAL A 36 5.19 4.42 2.29
N THR A 37 5.61 3.41 3.04
CA THR A 37 5.45 2.01 2.63
C THR A 37 3.98 1.65 2.45
N TYR A 38 3.13 2.01 3.43
CA TYR A 38 1.69 1.75 3.36
C TYR A 38 1.03 2.55 2.25
N SER A 39 1.29 3.86 2.15
CA SER A 39 0.64 4.71 1.16
C SER A 39 0.98 4.32 -0.28
N SER A 40 2.22 3.86 -0.55
CA SER A 40 2.61 3.29 -1.84
C SER A 40 1.85 2.00 -2.18
N LEU A 41 1.72 1.06 -1.23
CA LEU A 41 0.99 -0.20 -1.46
C LEU A 41 -0.51 0.02 -1.64
N ILE A 42 -1.11 0.86 -0.80
CA ILE A 42 -2.54 1.21 -0.90
C ILE A 42 -2.83 1.85 -2.25
N SER A 43 -1.99 2.79 -2.70
CA SER A 43 -2.12 3.41 -4.03
C SER A 43 -1.99 2.41 -5.16
N CYS A 44 -1.02 1.50 -5.07
CA CYS A 44 -0.86 0.41 -6.03
C CYS A 44 -2.12 -0.44 -6.13
N LEU A 45 -2.58 -1.00 -5.00
CA LEU A 45 -3.74 -1.89 -4.96
C LEU A 45 -5.01 -1.19 -5.46
N CYS A 46 -5.22 0.07 -5.10
CA CYS A 46 -6.33 0.87 -5.62
C CYS A 46 -6.28 1.02 -7.15
N ASN A 47 -5.10 1.26 -7.72
CA ASN A 47 -4.92 1.36 -9.18
C ASN A 47 -5.19 0.04 -9.93
N TYR A 48 -5.10 -1.10 -9.25
CA TYR A 48 -5.40 -2.42 -9.82
C TYR A 48 -6.79 -2.95 -9.42
N GLY A 49 -7.65 -2.14 -8.78
CA GLY A 49 -8.97 -2.57 -8.35
C GLY A 49 -8.94 -3.63 -7.24
N ARG A 50 -7.89 -3.65 -6.41
CA ARG A 50 -7.76 -4.54 -5.23
C ARG A 50 -8.09 -3.79 -3.95
N TRP A 51 -9.31 -3.27 -3.89
CA TRP A 51 -9.81 -2.41 -2.81
C TRP A 51 -9.89 -3.12 -1.46
N GLU A 52 -10.26 -4.41 -1.43
CA GLU A 52 -10.32 -5.21 -0.20
C GLU A 52 -8.92 -5.28 0.45
N ASP A 53 -7.88 -5.53 -0.35
CA ASP A 53 -6.50 -5.56 0.14
C ASP A 53 -6.01 -4.18 0.56
N ALA A 54 -6.36 -3.13 -0.19
CA ALA A 54 -6.03 -1.75 0.15
C ALA A 54 -6.68 -1.31 1.49
N ALA A 55 -7.95 -1.68 1.70
CA ALA A 55 -8.68 -1.43 2.93
C ALA A 55 -8.06 -2.21 4.11
N GLY A 56 -7.69 -3.48 3.89
CA GLY A 56 -6.97 -4.28 4.88
C GLY A 56 -5.64 -3.64 5.31
N LEU A 57 -4.87 -3.11 4.36
CA LEU A 57 -3.63 -2.37 4.68
C LEU A 57 -3.89 -1.07 5.43
N LEU A 58 -4.97 -0.34 5.12
CA LEU A 58 -5.36 0.85 5.88
C LEU A 58 -5.71 0.51 7.32
N SER A 59 -6.49 -0.55 7.55
CA SER A 59 -6.80 -1.04 8.90
C SER A 59 -5.55 -1.42 9.68
N ASP A 60 -4.64 -2.19 9.07
CA ASP A 60 -3.36 -2.58 9.68
C ASP A 60 -2.47 -1.37 10.01
N MET A 61 -2.49 -0.33 9.17
CA MET A 61 -1.79 0.94 9.38
C MET A 61 -2.31 1.67 10.63
N ILE A 62 -3.64 1.75 10.77
CA ILE A 62 -4.31 2.39 11.92
C ILE A 62 -4.05 1.61 13.21
N GLU A 63 -4.17 0.28 13.18
CA GLU A 63 -3.89 -0.59 14.34
C GLU A 63 -2.44 -0.41 14.84
N LYS A 64 -1.50 -0.22 13.92
CA LYS A 64 -0.08 0.04 14.24
C LYS A 64 0.22 1.49 14.62
N LYS A 65 -0.81 2.34 14.76
CA LYS A 65 -0.72 3.77 15.08
C LYS A 65 0.16 4.54 14.09
N ILE A 66 0.13 4.12 12.83
CA ILE A 66 0.76 4.85 11.72
C ILE A 66 -0.34 5.70 11.11
N ASN A 67 -0.17 7.02 11.13
CA ASN A 67 -1.21 7.92 10.63
C ASN A 67 -1.23 7.91 9.10
N PRO A 68 -2.38 7.59 8.47
CA PRO A 68 -2.57 7.79 7.04
C PRO A 68 -2.35 9.25 6.66
N ASP A 69 -1.78 9.49 5.49
CA ASP A 69 -1.57 10.83 4.95
C ASP A 69 -2.55 11.15 3.82
N VAL A 70 -2.46 12.38 3.31
CA VAL A 70 -3.30 12.85 2.19
C VAL A 70 -3.13 11.96 0.95
N VAL A 71 -1.94 11.43 0.71
CA VAL A 71 -1.67 10.53 -0.42
C VAL A 71 -2.47 9.22 -0.26
N THR A 72 -2.53 8.68 0.95
CA THR A 72 -3.28 7.47 1.28
C THR A 72 -4.77 7.65 0.98
N PHE A 73 -5.37 8.74 1.45
CA PHE A 73 -6.79 9.01 1.22
C PHE A 73 -7.10 9.36 -0.23
N ASN A 74 -6.25 10.14 -0.90
CA ASN A 74 -6.42 10.45 -2.31
C ASN A 74 -6.41 9.18 -3.18
N ALA A 75 -5.50 8.25 -2.89
CA ALA A 75 -5.43 6.96 -3.57
C ALA A 75 -6.71 6.13 -3.43
N LEU A 76 -7.27 6.08 -2.21
CA LEU A 76 -8.53 5.37 -1.95
C LEU A 76 -9.69 6.02 -2.71
N ILE A 77 -9.84 7.34 -2.62
CA ILE A 77 -10.90 8.09 -3.30
C ILE A 77 -10.80 7.90 -4.82
N ASP A 78 -9.60 8.03 -5.39
CA ASP A 78 -9.36 7.83 -6.82
C ASP A 78 -9.68 6.39 -7.25
N GLY A 79 -9.32 5.40 -6.43
CA GLY A 79 -9.70 4.00 -6.65
C GLY A 79 -11.22 3.78 -6.64
N PHE A 80 -11.93 4.36 -5.66
CA PHE A 80 -13.40 4.28 -5.56
C PHE A 80 -14.10 4.91 -6.77
N VAL A 81 -13.66 6.10 -7.19
CA VAL A 81 -14.23 6.78 -8.36
C VAL A 81 -13.99 5.99 -9.65
N LYS A 82 -12.82 5.35 -9.80
CA LYS A 82 -12.49 4.52 -10.97
C LYS A 82 -13.28 3.21 -11.03
N GLU A 83 -13.66 2.65 -9.89
CA GLU A 83 -14.58 1.51 -9.82
C GLU A 83 -16.01 1.84 -10.27
N GLY A 84 -16.38 3.12 -10.33
CA GLY A 84 -17.73 3.55 -10.67
C GLY A 84 -18.78 3.24 -9.58
N LYS A 85 -18.35 3.11 -8.33
CA LYS A 85 -19.23 3.03 -7.15
C LYS A 85 -19.43 4.39 -6.50
#